data_AF-A0A3B9XE64-F1
#
_entry.id   AF-A0A3B9XE64-F1
#
_cell.length_a   1.000
_cell.length_b   1.000
_cell.length_c   1.000
_cell.angle_alpha   90.00
_cell.angle_beta   90.00
_cell.angle_gamma   90.00
#
_symmetry.space_group_name_H-M   'P 1'
#
loop_
_entity.id
_entity.type
_entity.pdbx_description
1 polymer ?
#
loop_
_entity_poly.entity_id
_entity_poly.type
_entity_poly.pdbx_seq_one_letter_code
_entity_poly.pdbx_strand_id
1 'polypeptide(L)'
;MKKYSTILSVLVAALSVIFMGCATNKHKAKEIETEMDKGQKLGEETVGVKDGNMVIQKKLEMNEALRRLQNEVYELEDRVYGNRKYGSKGLYGALKDCKAEAVSRALGGDGKLRWTEPVDRVTEKEDEWNIGYDEKDKLVAVSEEFLVDRIERFKKYRQTLMKRQDEYEDKLEVCDAEVKAKKEKTASDSSDE
;
A
#
# COMPACT_ATOMS: atom_id res chain seq x y z
N MET A 1 42.38 6.34 -52.53
CA MET A 1 41.62 5.21 -51.95
C MET A 1 41.49 5.25 -50.42
N LYS A 2 42.48 5.71 -49.64
CA LYS A 2 42.38 5.76 -48.16
C LYS A 2 41.26 6.66 -47.58
N LYS A 3 40.82 7.72 -48.28
CA LYS A 3 39.81 8.68 -47.77
C LYS A 3 38.37 8.13 -47.75
N TYR A 4 38.04 7.15 -48.61
CA TYR A 4 36.71 6.52 -48.60
C TYR A 4 36.57 5.46 -47.52
N SER A 5 37.69 4.84 -47.09
CA SER A 5 37.69 3.83 -46.03
C SER A 5 37.39 4.44 -44.66
N THR A 6 37.90 5.64 -44.36
CA THR A 6 37.61 6.33 -43.09
C THR A 6 36.17 6.84 -43.00
N ILE A 7 35.58 7.29 -44.11
CA ILE A 7 34.17 7.72 -44.15
C ILE A 7 33.24 6.52 -43.95
N LEU A 8 33.55 5.38 -44.58
CA LEU A 8 32.77 4.15 -44.41
C LEU A 8 32.82 3.63 -42.96
N SER A 9 33.98 3.70 -42.29
CA SER A 9 34.12 3.29 -40.90
C SER A 9 33.34 4.18 -39.91
N VAL A 10 33.25 5.49 -40.18
CA VAL A 10 32.46 6.43 -39.35
C VAL A 10 30.96 6.19 -39.53
N LEU A 11 30.53 5.83 -40.74
CA LEU A 11 29.11 5.58 -41.05
C LEU A 11 28.62 4.24 -40.47
N VAL A 12 29.49 3.22 -40.41
CA VAL A 12 29.22 1.94 -39.74
C VAL A 12 29.20 2.09 -38.21
N ALA A 13 30.04 2.95 -37.64
CA ALA A 13 30.03 3.24 -36.20
C ALA A 13 28.84 4.11 -35.76
N ALA A 14 28.28 4.94 -36.65
CA ALA A 14 27.07 5.71 -36.37
C ALA A 14 25.79 4.86 -36.42
N LEU A 15 25.77 3.79 -37.23
CA LEU A 15 24.62 2.88 -37.33
C LEU A 15 24.48 1.95 -36.12
N SER A 16 25.56 1.64 -35.41
CA SER A 16 25.56 0.73 -34.26
C SER A 16 25.02 1.33 -32.95
N VAL A 17 24.85 2.66 -32.88
CA VAL A 17 24.28 3.35 -31.70
C VAL A 17 22.73 3.32 -31.69
N ILE A 18 22.09 2.97 -32.82
CA ILE A 18 20.62 2.99 -32.97
C ILE A 18 19.94 1.76 -32.31
N PHE A 19 20.69 0.70 -31.98
CA PHE A 19 20.12 -0.56 -31.46
C PHE A 19 20.08 -0.71 -29.93
N MET A 20 20.56 0.26 -29.14
CA MET A 20 20.55 0.17 -27.66
C MET A 20 19.28 0.71 -26.98
N GLY A 21 18.26 1.11 -27.74
CA GLY A 21 17.04 1.72 -27.22
C GLY A 21 15.80 0.82 -27.26
N CYS A 22 15.90 -0.49 -27.00
CA CYS A 22 14.69 -1.29 -26.75
C CYS A 22 14.11 -0.87 -25.38
N ALA A 23 13.17 0.06 -25.40
CA ALA A 23 12.36 0.39 -24.24
C ALA A 23 11.65 -0.88 -23.76
N THR A 24 12.19 -1.50 -22.70
CA THR A 24 11.55 -2.62 -22.01
C THR A 24 10.25 -2.12 -21.40
N ASN A 25 9.12 -2.38 -22.05
CA ASN A 25 7.80 -2.05 -21.52
C ASN A 25 7.56 -2.87 -20.24
N LYS A 26 7.56 -2.19 -19.07
CA LYS A 26 7.36 -2.80 -17.74
C LYS A 26 6.02 -3.54 -17.62
N HIS A 27 5.02 -3.14 -18.42
CA HIS A 27 3.66 -3.66 -18.32
C HIS A 27 3.39 -4.85 -19.25
N LYS A 28 4.36 -5.26 -20.07
CA LYS A 28 4.20 -6.43 -20.96
C LYS A 28 4.26 -7.72 -20.15
N ALA A 29 3.25 -8.58 -20.32
CA ALA A 29 3.23 -9.92 -19.74
C ALA A 29 4.44 -10.73 -20.24
N LYS A 30 5.11 -11.42 -19.33
CA LYS A 30 6.22 -12.33 -19.62
C LYS A 30 5.76 -13.76 -19.47
N GLU A 31 6.26 -14.64 -20.32
CA GLU A 31 6.12 -16.08 -20.11
C GLU A 31 6.98 -16.51 -18.93
N ILE A 32 6.40 -17.34 -18.05
CA ILE A 32 7.07 -17.85 -16.84
C ILE A 32 6.95 -19.37 -16.89
N GLU A 33 8.09 -20.05 -16.84
CA GLU A 33 8.14 -21.51 -16.73
C GLU A 33 7.71 -21.94 -15.31
N THR A 34 6.64 -22.72 -15.24
CA THR A 34 6.00 -23.12 -13.97
C THR A 34 6.23 -24.59 -13.61
N GLU A 35 6.85 -25.37 -14.49
CA GLU A 35 7.19 -26.76 -14.24
C GLU A 35 8.38 -26.85 -13.27
N MET A 36 8.38 -27.90 -12.44
CA MET A 36 9.41 -28.17 -11.45
C MET A 36 9.68 -29.67 -11.39
N ASP A 37 10.94 -30.03 -11.21
CA ASP A 37 11.36 -31.41 -11.04
C ASP A 37 10.84 -31.95 -9.71
N LYS A 38 10.33 -33.19 -9.75
CA LYS A 38 9.79 -33.90 -8.57
C LYS A 38 8.72 -33.09 -7.83
N GLY A 39 7.93 -32.29 -8.56
CA GLY A 39 6.88 -31.45 -8.00
C GLY A 39 5.83 -32.24 -7.20
N GLN A 40 5.59 -31.81 -5.96
CA GLN A 40 4.53 -32.31 -5.10
C GLN A 40 3.61 -31.15 -4.71
N LYS A 41 2.31 -31.37 -4.85
CA LYS A 41 1.30 -30.35 -4.51
C LYS A 41 0.98 -30.37 -3.02
N LEU A 42 1.04 -29.21 -2.38
CA LEU A 42 0.69 -28.94 -0.99
C LEU A 42 -0.39 -27.86 -0.95
N GLY A 43 -1.66 -28.26 -1.07
CA GLY A 43 -2.77 -27.29 -1.09
C GLY A 43 -2.74 -26.37 -2.32
N GLU A 44 -2.62 -25.05 -2.10
CA GLU A 44 -2.46 -24.02 -3.15
C GLU A 44 -1.01 -23.88 -3.67
N GLU A 45 -0.05 -24.57 -3.04
CA GLU A 45 1.37 -24.45 -3.33
C GLU A 45 1.91 -25.75 -3.93
N THR A 46 3.02 -25.64 -4.66
CA THR A 46 3.77 -26.80 -5.15
C THR A 46 5.19 -26.69 -4.65
N VAL A 47 5.74 -27.78 -4.11
CA VAL A 47 7.16 -27.87 -3.73
C VAL A 47 7.87 -28.76 -4.73
N GLY A 48 9.05 -28.38 -5.17
CA GLY A 48 9.84 -29.15 -6.14
C GLY A 48 11.27 -28.67 -6.21
N VAL A 49 11.99 -29.12 -7.23
CA VAL A 49 13.35 -28.68 -7.55
C VAL A 49 13.32 -27.85 -8.83
N LYS A 50 13.95 -26.68 -8.81
CA LYS A 50 14.16 -25.83 -9.98
C LYS A 50 15.60 -25.34 -9.98
N ASP A 51 16.31 -25.54 -11.08
CA ASP A 51 17.74 -25.20 -11.21
C ASP A 51 18.62 -25.78 -10.09
N GLY A 52 18.32 -27.02 -9.67
CA GLY A 52 19.03 -27.70 -8.57
C GLY A 52 18.67 -27.24 -7.15
N ASN A 53 17.81 -26.22 -7.01
CA ASN A 53 17.38 -25.69 -5.72
C ASN A 53 15.98 -26.21 -5.35
N MET A 54 15.77 -26.52 -4.06
CA MET A 54 14.43 -26.78 -3.55
C MET A 54 13.65 -25.46 -3.50
N VAL A 55 12.52 -25.42 -4.20
CA VAL A 55 11.69 -24.22 -4.32
C VAL A 55 10.24 -24.55 -3.97
N ILE A 56 9.56 -23.57 -3.38
CA ILE A 56 8.11 -23.56 -3.22
C ILE A 56 7.53 -22.54 -4.19
N GLN A 57 6.57 -22.97 -4.99
CA GLN A 57 5.90 -22.14 -5.99
C GLN A 57 4.42 -22.04 -5.66
N LYS A 58 3.95 -20.81 -5.44
CA LYS A 58 2.54 -20.49 -5.33
C LYS A 58 2.04 -19.91 -6.65
N LYS A 59 1.12 -20.60 -7.31
CA LYS A 59 0.45 -20.10 -8.52
C LYS A 59 -0.88 -19.48 -8.12
N LEU A 60 -1.09 -18.22 -8.50
CA LEU A 60 -2.31 -17.49 -8.17
C LEU A 60 -2.80 -16.73 -9.40
N GLU A 61 -4.12 -16.71 -9.60
CA GLU A 61 -4.72 -15.85 -10.63
C GLU A 61 -4.63 -14.38 -10.21
N MET A 62 -4.27 -13.50 -11.15
CA MET A 62 -3.96 -12.11 -10.81
C MET A 62 -5.18 -11.29 -10.39
N ASN A 63 -6.36 -11.60 -10.91
CA ASN A 63 -7.66 -11.08 -10.45
C ASN A 63 -7.91 -11.42 -8.99
N GLU A 64 -7.66 -12.66 -8.59
CA GLU A 64 -7.82 -13.11 -7.20
C GLU A 64 -6.75 -12.48 -6.30
N ALA A 65 -5.51 -12.34 -6.78
CA ALA A 65 -4.44 -11.64 -6.06
C ALA A 65 -4.83 -10.20 -5.72
N LEU A 66 -5.33 -9.49 -6.73
CA LEU A 66 -5.77 -8.11 -6.57
C LEU A 66 -6.94 -8.03 -5.59
N ARG A 67 -7.95 -8.90 -5.73
CA ARG A 67 -9.12 -8.93 -4.84
C ARG A 67 -8.72 -9.16 -3.38
N ARG A 68 -7.86 -10.15 -3.11
CA ARG A 68 -7.34 -10.43 -1.75
C ARG A 68 -6.61 -9.21 -1.19
N LEU A 69 -5.71 -8.61 -1.97
CA LEU A 69 -4.95 -7.43 -1.57
C LEU A 69 -5.84 -6.21 -1.29
N GLN A 70 -6.87 -5.99 -2.11
CA GLN A 70 -7.83 -4.90 -1.90
C GLN A 70 -8.58 -5.07 -0.58
N ASN A 71 -9.08 -6.28 -0.30
CA ASN A 71 -9.77 -6.56 0.96
C ASN A 71 -8.85 -6.34 2.16
N GLU A 72 -7.63 -6.88 2.13
CA GLU A 72 -6.63 -6.65 3.18
C GLU A 72 -6.38 -5.17 3.45
N VAL A 73 -6.23 -4.38 2.39
CA VAL A 73 -5.98 -2.94 2.51
C VAL A 73 -7.18 -2.21 3.10
N TYR A 74 -8.40 -2.53 2.68
CA TYR A 74 -9.60 -1.87 3.21
C TYR A 74 -9.90 -2.26 4.66
N GLU A 75 -9.66 -3.52 5.05
CA GLU A 75 -9.75 -3.95 6.44
C GLU A 75 -8.74 -3.23 7.32
N LEU A 76 -7.50 -3.09 6.83
CA LEU A 76 -6.44 -2.37 7.53
C LEU A 76 -6.74 -0.87 7.63
N GLU A 77 -7.28 -0.27 6.58
CA GLU A 77 -7.70 1.13 6.57
C GLU A 77 -8.81 1.41 7.59
N ASP A 78 -9.83 0.53 7.69
CA ASP A 78 -10.87 0.65 8.73
C ASP A 78 -10.27 0.50 10.13
N ARG A 79 -9.34 -0.44 10.35
CA ARG A 79 -8.65 -0.55 11.64
C ARG A 79 -7.90 0.72 11.99
N VAL A 80 -7.13 1.28 11.06
CA VAL A 80 -6.23 2.42 11.30
C VAL A 80 -7.02 3.72 11.44
N TYR A 81 -7.90 4.03 10.49
CA TYR A 81 -8.58 5.32 10.38
C TYR A 81 -10.08 5.29 10.70
N GLY A 82 -10.64 4.11 10.89
CA GLY A 82 -12.07 3.93 11.10
C GLY A 82 -12.88 4.00 9.82
N ASN A 83 -14.15 3.65 9.95
CA ASN A 83 -15.12 3.64 8.87
C ASN A 83 -16.38 4.39 9.29
N ARG A 84 -16.65 5.51 8.61
CA ARG A 84 -17.82 6.37 8.88
C ARG A 84 -19.15 5.68 8.63
N LYS A 85 -19.22 4.77 7.64
CA LYS A 85 -20.44 4.02 7.31
C LYS A 85 -20.82 3.04 8.42
N TYR A 86 -19.82 2.43 9.07
CA TYR A 86 -20.03 1.45 10.14
C TYR A 86 -19.83 2.01 11.55
N GLY A 87 -19.52 3.30 11.69
CA GLY A 87 -19.33 3.98 12.97
C GLY A 87 -18.03 3.64 13.70
N SER A 88 -17.09 2.95 13.03
CA SER A 88 -15.76 2.67 13.57
C SER A 88 -14.92 3.94 13.59
N LYS A 89 -14.25 4.20 14.72
CA LYS A 89 -13.30 5.30 14.89
C LYS A 89 -11.86 4.92 14.51
N GLY A 90 -11.57 3.62 14.42
CA GLY A 90 -10.23 3.08 14.26
C GLY A 90 -9.27 3.52 15.38
N LEU A 91 -8.00 3.14 15.24
CA LEU A 91 -6.91 3.52 16.13
C LEU A 91 -6.71 5.04 16.17
N TYR A 92 -6.83 5.70 15.02
CA TYR A 92 -6.72 7.16 14.92
C TYR A 92 -7.76 7.88 15.79
N GLY A 93 -9.03 7.47 15.73
CA GLY A 93 -10.07 8.08 16.53
C GLY A 93 -9.97 7.69 18.01
N ALA A 94 -9.56 6.46 18.32
CA ALA A 94 -9.27 6.05 19.70
C ALA A 94 -8.15 6.92 20.31
N LEU A 95 -7.06 7.16 19.57
CA LEU A 95 -5.96 8.02 20.01
C LEU A 95 -6.43 9.46 20.23
N LYS A 96 -7.32 9.95 19.37
CA LYS A 96 -7.93 11.28 19.52
C LYS A 96 -8.73 11.40 20.80
N ASP A 97 -9.55 10.39 21.10
CA ASP A 97 -10.35 10.35 22.32
C ASP A 97 -9.44 10.27 23.55
N CYS A 98 -8.41 9.41 23.54
CA CYS A 98 -7.45 9.31 24.63
C CYS A 98 -6.73 10.65 24.89
N LYS A 99 -6.21 11.30 23.85
CA LYS A 99 -5.55 12.61 24.01
C LYS A 99 -6.51 13.68 24.52
N ALA A 100 -7.77 13.64 24.10
CA ALA A 100 -8.80 14.56 24.60
C ALA A 100 -9.07 14.35 26.10
N GLU A 101 -9.12 13.09 26.54
CA GLU A 101 -9.25 12.73 27.96
C GLU A 101 -8.03 13.18 28.77
N ALA A 102 -6.81 12.92 28.27
CA ALA A 102 -5.57 13.28 28.92
C ALA A 102 -5.44 14.79 29.19
N VAL A 103 -5.97 15.63 28.29
CA VAL A 103 -5.96 17.10 28.46
C VAL A 103 -7.24 17.64 29.11
N SER A 104 -8.18 16.78 29.48
CA SER A 104 -9.46 17.20 30.05
C SER A 104 -9.27 17.92 31.38
N ARG A 105 -10.15 18.88 31.67
CA ARG A 105 -10.16 19.58 32.98
C ARG A 105 -10.41 18.62 34.15
N ALA A 106 -11.14 17.53 33.91
CA ALA A 106 -11.41 16.50 34.90
C ALA A 106 -10.12 15.82 35.40
N LEU A 107 -9.09 15.76 34.56
CA LEU A 107 -7.77 15.21 34.89
C LEU A 107 -6.71 16.32 35.10
N GLY A 108 -7.14 17.54 35.45
CA GLY A 108 -6.26 18.68 35.72
C GLY A 108 -5.61 19.31 34.47
N GLY A 109 -6.11 19.02 33.27
CA GLY A 109 -5.66 19.62 32.02
C GLY A 109 -6.37 20.95 31.67
N ASP A 110 -5.94 21.58 30.57
CA ASP A 110 -6.49 22.88 30.12
C ASP A 110 -7.74 22.76 29.23
N GLY A 111 -8.11 21.54 28.85
CA GLY A 111 -9.23 21.21 27.96
C GLY A 111 -8.97 21.51 26.48
N LYS A 112 -7.74 21.87 26.08
CA LYS A 112 -7.42 22.29 24.71
C LYS A 112 -6.68 21.17 23.97
N LEU A 113 -7.43 20.37 23.22
CA LEU A 113 -6.84 19.34 22.36
C LEU A 113 -6.01 19.98 21.24
N ARG A 114 -4.70 19.71 21.23
CA ARG A 114 -3.82 20.00 20.10
C ARG A 114 -3.67 18.75 19.25
N TRP A 115 -4.53 18.63 18.23
CA TRP A 115 -4.55 17.49 17.32
C TRP A 115 -4.02 17.87 15.94
N THR A 116 -2.93 17.25 15.52
CA THR A 116 -2.25 17.55 14.25
C THR A 116 -1.92 16.30 13.44
N GLU A 117 -2.38 15.13 13.87
CA GLU A 117 -2.07 13.87 13.18
C GLU A 117 -2.78 13.84 11.82
N PRO A 118 -2.04 13.75 10.69
CA PRO A 118 -2.66 13.73 9.37
C PRO A 118 -3.25 12.36 9.06
N VAL A 119 -4.43 12.36 8.45
CA VAL A 119 -5.07 11.19 7.83
C VAL A 119 -4.76 11.25 6.34
N ASP A 120 -4.08 10.24 5.81
CA ASP A 120 -3.77 10.14 4.39
C ASP A 120 -4.48 8.90 3.82
N ARG A 121 -5.56 9.13 3.07
CA ARG A 121 -6.34 8.08 2.44
C ARG A 121 -5.96 7.97 0.97
N VAL A 122 -5.28 6.88 0.62
CA VAL A 122 -4.84 6.66 -0.77
C VAL A 122 -6.02 6.39 -1.72
N THR A 123 -7.23 6.15 -1.19
CA THR A 123 -8.46 6.03 -1.98
C THR A 123 -8.93 7.34 -2.62
N GLU A 124 -8.30 8.48 -2.33
CA GLU A 124 -8.70 9.80 -2.86
C GLU A 124 -7.96 10.22 -4.15
N LYS A 125 -7.24 9.31 -4.81
CA LYS A 125 -6.78 9.58 -6.18
C LYS A 125 -7.98 9.49 -7.12
N GLU A 126 -8.41 10.65 -7.63
CA GLU A 126 -9.47 10.73 -8.61
C GLU A 126 -9.10 9.89 -9.84
N ASP A 127 -9.99 8.99 -10.25
CA ASP A 127 -9.82 8.23 -11.47
C ASP A 127 -9.79 9.20 -12.66
N GLU A 128 -8.73 9.14 -13.48
CA GLU A 128 -8.71 9.85 -14.75
C GLU A 128 -9.65 9.11 -15.72
N TRP A 129 -10.73 9.79 -16.11
CA TRP A 129 -11.75 9.24 -17.00
C TRP A 129 -11.53 9.71 -18.43
N ASN A 130 -11.44 8.77 -19.35
CA ASN A 130 -11.62 9.05 -20.78
C ASN A 130 -13.11 8.95 -21.10
N ILE A 131 -13.72 10.09 -21.43
CA ILE A 131 -15.14 10.17 -21.77
C ILE A 131 -15.27 10.16 -23.29
N GLY A 132 -16.07 9.25 -23.83
CA GLY A 132 -16.27 9.09 -25.27
C GLY A 132 -17.45 8.20 -25.63
N TYR A 133 -17.59 7.88 -26.90
CA TYR A 133 -18.56 6.89 -27.37
C TYR A 133 -17.88 5.51 -27.45
N ASP A 134 -18.56 4.47 -26.97
CA ASP A 134 -18.11 3.07 -27.12
C ASP A 134 -18.37 2.53 -28.54
N GLU A 135 -18.04 1.26 -28.79
CA GLU A 135 -18.24 0.61 -30.09
C GLU A 135 -19.73 0.43 -30.46
N LYS A 136 -20.65 0.81 -29.57
CA LYS A 136 -22.11 0.73 -29.73
C LYS A 136 -22.76 2.13 -29.73
N ASP A 137 -21.99 3.18 -29.96
CA ASP A 137 -22.43 4.58 -29.96
C ASP A 137 -23.06 5.03 -28.63
N LYS A 138 -22.68 4.42 -27.51
CA LYS A 138 -23.11 4.85 -26.18
C LYS A 138 -22.07 5.75 -25.54
N LEU A 139 -22.51 6.85 -24.96
CA LEU A 139 -21.65 7.72 -24.16
C LEU A 139 -21.21 6.96 -22.89
N VAL A 140 -19.91 6.72 -22.76
CA VAL A 140 -19.29 6.01 -21.64
C VAL A 140 -18.08 6.77 -21.10
N ALA A 141 -17.72 6.50 -19.85
CA ALA A 141 -16.47 6.91 -19.25
C ALA A 141 -15.66 5.65 -18.95
N VAL A 142 -14.42 5.58 -19.45
CA VAL A 142 -13.51 4.45 -19.24
C VAL A 142 -12.26 4.96 -18.53
N SER A 143 -11.91 4.32 -17.43
CA SER A 143 -10.61 4.49 -16.79
C SER A 143 -9.77 3.24 -17.10
N GLU A 144 -8.60 3.45 -17.68
CA GLU A 144 -7.66 2.38 -17.99
C GLU A 144 -6.45 2.47 -17.06
N GLU A 145 -6.11 1.34 -16.44
CA GLU A 145 -4.97 1.25 -15.55
C GLU A 145 -4.23 -0.08 -15.76
N PHE A 146 -2.90 -0.05 -15.79
CA PHE A 146 -2.11 -1.27 -15.80
C PHE A 146 -2.26 -2.04 -14.48
N LEU A 147 -2.61 -3.33 -14.58
CA LEU A 147 -2.81 -4.20 -13.40
C LEU A 147 -1.60 -4.21 -12.46
N VAL A 148 -0.37 -4.17 -13.00
CA VAL A 148 0.86 -4.13 -12.22
C VAL A 148 0.96 -2.87 -11.36
N ASP A 149 0.57 -1.71 -11.91
CA ASP A 149 0.63 -0.44 -11.21
C ASP A 149 -0.46 -0.36 -10.13
N ARG A 150 -1.64 -0.91 -10.41
CA ARG A 150 -2.71 -1.05 -9.41
C ARG A 150 -2.24 -1.87 -8.22
N ILE A 151 -1.66 -3.04 -8.46
CA ILE A 151 -1.12 -3.91 -7.41
C ILE A 151 0.00 -3.20 -6.64
N GLU A 152 0.92 -2.52 -7.33
CA GLU A 152 2.00 -1.78 -6.69
C GLU A 152 1.46 -0.65 -5.80
N ARG A 153 0.42 0.07 -6.23
CA ARG A 153 -0.25 1.10 -5.41
C ARG A 153 -0.86 0.50 -4.14
N PHE A 154 -1.63 -0.57 -4.25
CA PHE A 154 -2.22 -1.22 -3.08
C PHE A 154 -1.15 -1.79 -2.13
N LYS A 155 -0.06 -2.37 -2.65
CA LYS A 155 1.06 -2.85 -1.81
C LYS A 155 1.73 -1.71 -1.03
N LYS A 156 2.01 -0.58 -1.70
CA LYS A 156 2.57 0.61 -1.04
C LYS A 156 1.62 1.17 0.01
N TYR A 157 0.32 1.24 -0.30
CA TYR A 157 -0.66 1.72 0.66
C TYR A 157 -0.76 0.81 1.88
N ARG A 158 -0.77 -0.52 1.67
CA ARG A 158 -0.73 -1.51 2.77
C ARG A 158 0.46 -1.26 3.69
N GLN A 159 1.66 -1.06 3.13
CA GLN A 159 2.87 -0.78 3.92
C GLN A 159 2.73 0.50 4.75
N THR A 160 2.20 1.58 4.16
CA THR A 160 1.93 2.81 4.89
C THR A 160 0.94 2.58 6.03
N LEU A 161 -0.17 1.88 5.77
CA LEU A 161 -1.18 1.60 6.78
C LEU A 161 -0.64 0.72 7.91
N MET A 162 0.18 -0.29 7.62
CA MET A 162 0.83 -1.11 8.66
C MET A 162 1.70 -0.25 9.57
N LYS A 163 2.52 0.63 8.98
CA LYS A 163 3.33 1.57 9.75
C LYS A 163 2.47 2.49 10.63
N ARG A 164 1.34 2.97 10.10
CA ARG A 164 0.40 3.81 10.86
C ARG A 164 -0.31 3.04 11.95
N GLN A 165 -0.58 1.75 11.75
CA GLN A 165 -1.13 0.87 12.78
C GLN A 165 -0.16 0.82 13.97
N ASP A 166 1.10 0.44 13.72
CA ASP A 166 2.14 0.36 14.75
C ASP A 166 2.33 1.72 15.45
N GLU A 167 2.45 2.80 14.68
CA GLU A 167 2.60 4.16 15.22
C GLU A 167 1.41 4.59 16.11
N TYR A 168 0.18 4.18 15.80
CA TYR A 168 -0.99 4.52 16.62
C TYR A 168 -1.16 3.60 17.82
N GLU A 169 -0.81 2.32 17.70
CA GLU A 169 -0.78 1.38 18.83
C GLU A 169 0.22 1.87 19.89
N ASP A 170 1.46 2.18 19.52
CA ASP A 170 2.47 2.72 20.43
C ASP A 170 2.00 4.03 21.11
N LYS A 171 1.42 4.95 20.32
CA LYS A 171 0.91 6.23 20.85
C LYS A 171 -0.27 6.04 21.78
N LEU A 172 -1.12 5.04 21.54
CA LEU A 172 -2.25 4.70 22.40
C LEU A 172 -1.75 4.15 23.72
N GLU A 173 -0.79 3.23 23.73
CA GLU A 173 -0.20 2.68 24.96
C GLU A 173 0.39 3.79 25.85
N VAL A 174 1.14 4.72 25.24
CA VAL A 174 1.69 5.88 25.96
C VAL A 174 0.58 6.78 26.52
N CYS A 175 -0.45 7.05 25.72
CA CYS A 175 -1.56 7.90 26.13
C CYS A 175 -2.38 7.26 27.26
N ASP A 176 -2.68 5.97 27.18
CA ASP A 176 -3.41 5.23 28.20
C ASP A 176 -2.65 5.21 29.53
N ALA A 177 -1.32 5.06 29.49
CA ALA A 177 -0.47 5.16 30.67
C ALA A 177 -0.54 6.58 31.29
N GLU A 178 -0.52 7.63 30.48
CA GLU A 178 -0.65 9.02 30.95
C GLU A 178 -2.02 9.26 31.59
N VAL A 179 -3.11 8.84 30.95
CA VAL A 179 -4.48 8.96 31.46
C VAL A 179 -4.60 8.21 32.79
N LYS A 180 -4.06 6.99 32.88
CA LYS A 180 -4.09 6.20 34.11
C LYS A 180 -3.34 6.91 35.26
N ALA A 181 -2.13 7.39 35.00
CA ALA A 181 -1.35 8.11 36.01
C ALA A 181 -2.07 9.38 36.50
N LYS A 182 -2.73 10.12 35.60
CA LYS A 182 -3.54 11.29 35.98
C LYS A 182 -4.76 10.93 36.80
N LYS A 183 -5.47 9.85 36.45
CA LYS A 183 -6.63 9.35 37.21
C LYS A 183 -6.24 8.97 38.64
N GLU A 184 -5.12 8.26 38.81
CA GLU A 184 -4.62 7.88 40.13
C GLU A 184 -4.28 9.11 40.98
N LYS A 185 -3.66 10.13 40.38
CA LYS A 185 -3.36 11.40 41.06
C LYS A 185 -4.63 12.17 41.46
N THR A 186 -5.60 12.31 40.57
CA THR A 186 -6.87 12.99 40.89
C THR A 186 -7.65 12.25 41.98
N ALA A 187 -7.57 10.91 42.01
CA ALA A 187 -8.16 10.11 43.07
C ALA A 187 -7.47 10.33 44.43
N SER A 188 -6.13 10.42 44.48
CA SER A 188 -5.42 10.72 45.73
C SER A 188 -5.71 12.14 46.23
N ASP A 189 -5.72 13.12 45.34
CA ASP A 189 -5.97 14.52 45.69
C ASP A 189 -7.40 14.72 46.25
N SER A 190 -8.38 13.89 45.84
CA SER A 190 -9.76 13.94 46.35
C SER A 190 -10.01 13.14 47.62
N SER A 191 -9.07 12.29 48.06
CA SER A 191 -9.15 11.57 49.33
C SER A 191 -8.48 12.29 50.50
N ASP A 192 -7.73 13.36 50.23
CA ASP A 192 -7.04 14.19 51.22
C ASP A 192 -7.79 15.51 51.55
N GLU A 193 -8.95 15.77 50.93
CA GLU A 193 -9.92 16.84 51.26
C GLU A 193 -11.10 16.31 52.10
#